data_AF-W0E4G7-F1
#
_entry.id   AF-W0E4G7-F1
#
_cell.length_a   1.000
_cell.length_b   1.000
_cell.length_c   1.000
_cell.angle_alpha   90.00
_cell.angle_beta   90.00
_cell.angle_gamma   90.00
#
_symmetry.space_group_name_H-M   'P 1'
#
loop_
_entity.id
_entity.type
_entity.pdbx_description
1 polymer ?
#
loop_
_entity_poly.entity_id
_entity_poly.type
_entity_poly.pdbx_seq_one_letter_code
_entity_poly.pdbx_strand_id
1 'polypeptide(L)'
;MLAGLGACLNPSCVVRIEHAADPDPRRPCWSCWGEPRGYDGDLERVLGAIDACRARHPGDQIRLCIDDPRSHSALALVVHRPRSPIPA
;
A
#
# COMPACT_ATOMS: atom_id res chain seq x y z
N MET A 1 -0.49 -7.46 12.30
CA MET A 1 -1.65 -7.29 11.39
C MET A 1 -1.34 -7.62 9.92
N LEU A 2 -0.07 -7.81 9.51
CA LEU A 2 0.31 -8.08 8.10
C LEU A 2 0.77 -9.54 7.84
N ALA A 3 0.71 -10.43 8.84
CA ALA A 3 1.29 -11.77 8.76
C ALA A 3 0.69 -12.67 7.66
N GLY A 4 -0.51 -12.36 7.15
CA GLY A 4 -1.17 -13.10 6.08
C GLY A 4 -0.91 -12.60 4.66
N LEU A 5 -0.23 -11.45 4.48
CA LEU A 5 -0.03 -10.85 3.15
C LEU A 5 0.76 -11.76 2.20
N GLY A 6 1.74 -12.50 2.74
CA GLY A 6 2.53 -13.46 1.95
C GLY A 6 1.69 -14.56 1.30
N ALA A 7 0.54 -14.94 1.90
CA ALA A 7 -0.33 -15.96 1.32
C ALA A 7 -1.12 -15.45 0.09
N CYS A 8 -1.25 -14.13 -0.07
CA CYS A 8 -1.95 -13.50 -1.19
C CYS A 8 -0.99 -13.06 -2.31
N LEU A 9 0.32 -13.20 -2.11
CA LEU A 9 1.34 -12.72 -3.03
C LEU A 9 2.00 -13.91 -3.74
N ASN A 10 1.98 -13.88 -5.06
CA ASN A 10 2.73 -14.80 -5.90
C ASN A 10 3.69 -13.99 -6.81
N PRO A 11 4.71 -14.63 -7.41
CA PRO A 11 5.72 -13.90 -8.19
C PRO A 11 5.19 -13.14 -9.42
N SER A 12 3.97 -13.45 -9.88
CA SER A 12 3.31 -12.70 -10.96
C SER A 12 2.53 -11.49 -10.47
N CYS A 13 2.34 -11.31 -9.17
CA CYS A 13 1.67 -10.14 -8.64
C CYS A 13 2.50 -8.88 -8.90
N VAL A 14 1.83 -7.79 -9.26
CA VAL A 14 2.41 -6.45 -9.31
C VAL A 14 2.00 -5.71 -8.04
N VAL A 15 2.98 -5.26 -7.28
CA VAL A 15 2.79 -4.54 -6.02
C VAL A 15 3.03 -3.06 -6.26
N ARG A 16 2.16 -2.23 -5.69
CA ARG A 16 2.25 -0.77 -5.73
C ARG A 16 1.90 -0.19 -4.37
N ILE A 17 2.71 0.75 -3.91
CA ILE A 17 2.44 1.50 -2.68
C ILE A 17 1.93 2.87 -3.09
N GLU A 18 0.86 3.32 -2.46
CA GLU A 18 0.28 4.63 -2.75
C GLU A 18 -0.04 5.35 -1.45
N HIS A 19 0.03 6.69 -1.46
CA HIS A 19 -0.26 7.52 -0.31
C HIS A 19 -1.18 8.72 -0.65
N ALA A 20 -1.91 9.20 0.34
CA ALA A 20 -2.78 10.38 0.23
C ALA A 20 -3.00 11.03 1.62
N ALA A 21 -2.88 12.36 1.70
CA ALA A 21 -3.10 13.11 2.93
C ALA A 21 -4.54 12.97 3.48
N ASP A 22 -5.53 13.16 2.62
CA ASP A 22 -6.96 13.04 2.94
C ASP A 22 -7.70 12.41 1.74
N PRO A 23 -7.72 11.08 1.63
CA PRO A 23 -8.37 10.43 0.49
C PRO A 23 -9.90 10.53 0.61
N ASP A 24 -10.51 11.38 -0.22
CA ASP A 24 -11.97 11.48 -0.36
C ASP A 24 -12.56 10.10 -0.73
N PRO A 25 -13.54 9.57 0.02
CA PRO A 25 -14.07 8.22 -0.19
C PRO A 25 -14.81 8.04 -1.53
N ARG A 26 -15.22 9.12 -2.19
CA ARG A 26 -15.90 9.13 -3.49
C ARG A 26 -14.94 9.37 -4.64
N ARG A 27 -13.88 10.15 -4.44
CA ARG A 27 -12.82 10.43 -5.44
C ARG A 27 -11.44 10.46 -4.80
N PRO A 28 -10.90 9.29 -4.46
CA PRO A 28 -9.65 9.26 -3.75
C PRO A 28 -8.48 9.50 -4.71
N CYS A 29 -7.79 10.63 -4.53
CA CYS A 29 -6.59 10.99 -5.29
C CYS A 29 -5.34 10.45 -4.58
N TRP A 30 -4.89 9.26 -5.00
CA TRP A 30 -3.69 8.64 -4.46
C TRP A 30 -2.47 8.91 -5.35
N SER A 31 -1.31 9.15 -4.72
CA SER A 31 -0.03 9.30 -5.39
C SER A 31 0.79 8.02 -5.25
N CYS A 32 1.45 7.58 -6.32
CA CYS A 32 2.30 6.40 -6.30
C CYS A 32 3.61 6.70 -5.55
N TRP A 33 3.96 5.83 -4.60
CA TRP A 33 5.27 5.82 -3.96
C TRP A 33 6.22 4.94 -4.77
N GLY A 34 6.99 5.59 -5.64
CA GLY A 34 7.88 4.91 -6.57
C GLY A 34 7.14 4.19 -7.70
N GLU A 35 7.86 3.31 -8.38
CA GLU A 35 7.30 2.55 -9.51
C GLU A 35 6.63 1.26 -9.03
N PRO A 36 5.52 0.84 -9.67
CA PRO A 36 4.98 -0.51 -9.49
C PRO A 36 6.04 -1.54 -9.82
N ARG A 37 6.16 -2.59 -9.01
CA ARG A 37 7.15 -3.66 -9.23
C ARG A 37 6.49 -5.03 -9.14
N GLY A 38 6.99 -5.97 -9.94
CA GLY A 38 6.64 -7.38 -9.77
C GLY A 38 7.13 -7.88 -8.40
N TYR A 39 6.33 -8.70 -7.74
CA TYR A 39 6.70 -9.29 -6.46
C TYR A 39 7.78 -10.36 -6.66
N ASP A 40 8.94 -10.17 -6.04
CA ASP A 40 10.07 -11.10 -6.17
C ASP A 40 10.12 -12.20 -5.08
N GLY A 41 9.11 -12.24 -4.20
CA GLY A 41 9.08 -13.17 -3.05
C GLY A 41 9.61 -12.55 -1.75
N ASP A 42 10.19 -11.35 -1.82
CA ASP A 42 10.71 -10.62 -0.66
C ASP A 42 9.63 -9.71 -0.05
N LEU A 43 8.91 -10.24 0.94
CA LEU A 43 7.93 -9.47 1.70
C LEU A 43 8.58 -8.35 2.52
N GLU A 44 9.78 -8.56 3.04
CA GLU A 44 10.49 -7.58 3.87
C GLU A 44 10.85 -6.33 3.06
N ARG A 45 11.20 -6.49 1.79
CA ARG A 45 11.39 -5.37 0.85
C ARG A 45 10.12 -4.52 0.69
N VAL A 46 8.96 -5.17 0.58
CA VAL A 46 7.66 -4.47 0.50
C VAL A 46 7.37 -3.72 1.80
N LEU A 47 7.56 -4.37 2.94
CA LEU A 47 7.36 -3.76 4.27
C LEU A 47 8.30 -2.58 4.49
N GLY A 48 9.58 -2.72 4.14
CA GLY A 48 10.57 -1.65 4.23
C GLY A 48 10.21 -0.45 3.34
N ALA A 49 9.67 -0.68 2.15
CA ALA A 49 9.20 0.40 1.28
C ALA A 49 7.96 1.12 1.84
N ILE A 50 7.05 0.40 2.50
CA ILE A 50 5.91 0.99 3.21
C ILE A 50 6.41 1.86 4.37
N ASP A 51 7.38 1.37 5.16
CA ASP A 51 7.96 2.12 6.26
C ASP A 51 8.68 3.39 5.79
N ALA A 52 9.40 3.31 4.67
CA ALA A 52 10.04 4.48 4.06
C ALA A 52 9.02 5.52 3.57
N CYS A 53 7.91 5.08 2.97
CA CYS A 53 6.80 5.95 2.57
C CYS A 53 6.19 6.65 3.79
N ARG A 54 5.94 5.91 4.87
CA ARG A 54 5.42 6.43 6.14
C ARG A 54 6.35 7.45 6.78
N ALA A 55 7.65 7.19 6.79
CA ALA A 55 8.63 8.12 7.34
C ALA A 55 8.66 9.45 6.55
N ARG A 56 8.43 9.40 5.23
CA ARG A 56 8.38 10.60 4.37
C ARG A 56 7.05 11.35 4.45
N HIS A 57 5.96 10.62 4.62
CA HIS A 57 4.58 11.13 4.62
C HIS A 57 3.84 10.71 5.90
N PRO A 58 4.25 11.19 7.09
CA PRO A 58 3.70 10.72 8.37
C PRO A 58 2.23 11.13 8.59
N GLY A 59 1.75 12.12 7.85
CA GLY A 59 0.37 12.59 7.88
C GLY A 59 -0.54 11.97 6.84
N ASP A 60 -0.04 11.06 5.99
CA ASP A 60 -0.81 10.49 4.88
C ASP A 60 -1.33 9.10 5.22
N GLN A 61 -2.51 8.75 4.69
CA GLN A 61 -2.90 7.36 4.56
C GLN A 61 -2.01 6.66 3.54
N ILE A 62 -1.65 5.41 3.80
CA ILE A 62 -0.88 4.58 2.88
C ILE A 62 -1.66 3.32 2.59
N ARG A 63 -1.78 2.98 1.32
CA ARG A 63 -2.36 1.72 0.86
C ARG A 63 -1.37 0.92 0.03
N LEU A 64 -1.55 -0.39 0.11
CA LEU A 64 -0.88 -1.37 -0.73
C LEU A 64 -1.89 -1.86 -1.77
N CYS A 65 -1.54 -1.73 -3.04
CA CYS A 65 -2.27 -2.25 -4.17
C CYS A 65 -1.52 -3.45 -4.73
N ILE A 66 -2.23 -4.56 -4.91
CA ILE A 66 -1.71 -5.82 -5.44
C ILE A 66 -2.59 -6.18 -6.63
N ASP A 67 -1.99 -6.26 -7.81
CA ASP A 67 -2.65 -6.74 -9.02
C ASP A 67 -2.12 -8.13 -9.34
N ASP A 68 -3.00 -9.12 -9.46
CA ASP A 68 -2.66 -10.45 -9.93
C ASP A 68 -3.23 -10.67 -11.33
N PRO A 69 -2.39 -10.61 -12.38
CA PRO A 69 -2.83 -10.80 -13.75
C PRO A 69 -3.25 -12.25 -14.04
N ARG A 70 -2.86 -13.24 -13.22
CA ARG A 70 -3.26 -14.65 -13.42
C ARG A 70 -4.71 -14.88 -13.05
N SER A 71 -5.15 -14.28 -11.95
CA SER A 71 -6.52 -14.39 -11.45
C SER A 71 -7.41 -13.23 -11.87
N HIS A 72 -6.87 -12.26 -12.64
CA HIS A 72 -7.56 -11.02 -13.02
C HIS A 72 -8.16 -10.30 -11.81
N SER A 73 -7.43 -10.29 -10.70
CA SER A 73 -7.90 -9.74 -9.43
C SER A 73 -6.98 -8.63 -8.93
N ALA A 74 -7.58 -7.56 -8.43
CA ALA A 74 -6.86 -6.48 -7.77
C ALA A 74 -7.33 -6.34 -6.32
N LEU A 75 -6.38 -6.17 -5.40
CA LEU A 75 -6.62 -5.91 -3.99
C LEU A 75 -5.99 -4.57 -3.62
N ALA A 76 -6.75 -3.71 -2.93
CA ALA A 76 -6.24 -2.49 -2.31
C ALA A 76 -6.51 -2.53 -0.81
N LEU A 77 -5.45 -2.49 0.00
CA LEU A 77 -5.52 -2.54 1.46
C LEU A 77 -4.86 -1.30 2.05
N VAL A 78 -5.58 -0.57 2.89
CA VAL A 78 -4.99 0.52 3.68
C VAL A 78 -4.13 -0.09 4.78
N VAL A 79 -2.81 0.12 4.69
CA VAL A 79 -1.81 -0.43 5.62
C VAL A 79 -1.38 0.57 6.68
N HIS A 80 -1.62 1.87 6.46
CA HIS A 80 -1.40 2.92 7.44
C HIS A 80 -2.52 3.95 7.38
N ARG A 81 -3.03 4.36 8.55
CA ARG A 81 -3.86 5.55 8.70
C ARG A 81 -3.21 6.48 9.73
N PRO A 82 -3.03 7.76 9.40
CA PRO A 82 -2.58 8.76 10.36
C PRO A 82 -3.70 8.92 11.40
N ARG A 83 -3.32 9.14 12.65
CA ARG A 83 -4.30 9.41 13.69
C ARG A 83 -4.86 10.81 13.44
N SER A 84 -6.16 10.91 13.18
CA SER A 84 -6.82 12.22 13.13
C SER A 84 -6.61 12.90 14.49
N PRO A 85 -6.07 14.13 14.54
CA PRO A 85 -6.09 14.90 15.78
C PRO A 85 -7.56 15.14 16.12
N ILE A 86 -8.01 14.61 17.25
CA ILE A 86 -9.31 14.92 17.82
C ILE A 86 -9.32 16.45 18.01
N PRO A 87 -10.21 17.22 17.35
CA PRO A 87 -10.32 18.64 17.66
C PRO A 87 -10.77 18.77 19.12
N ALA A 88 -10.02 19.56 19.88
CA ALA A 88 -10.31 19.89 21.29
C ALA A 88 -11.58 20.73 21.43
#